data_AF-I4D0J4-F1
#
_entry.id   AF-I4D0J4-F1
#
_cell.length_a   1.000
_cell.length_b   1.000
_cell.length_c   1.000
_cell.angle_alpha   90.00
_cell.angle_beta   90.00
_cell.angle_gamma   90.00
#
_symmetry.space_group_name_H-M   'P 1'
#
loop_
_entity.id
_entity.type
_entity.pdbx_description
1 polymer ?
#
loop_
_entity_poly.entity_id
_entity_poly.type
_entity_poly.pdbx_seq_one_letter_code
_entity_poly.pdbx_strand_id
1 'polypeptide(L)' 'MSEECKMWQCQMQSCGYIYNSEKGCKKSKISAGVPFEELPDTWKCPLCGASKKAFKPV' A
#
# COMPACT_ATOMS: atom_id res chain seq x y z
N MET A 1 23.59 -3.06 -3.37
CA MET A 1 22.91 -2.94 -4.68
C MET A 1 21.56 -3.57 -4.49
N SER A 2 20.49 -2.79 -4.70
CA SER A 2 19.09 -3.25 -4.70
C SER A 2 18.63 -3.64 -3.29
N GLU A 3 17.56 -3.13 -2.70
CA GLU A 3 16.24 -2.85 -3.25
C GLU A 3 15.65 -1.68 -2.46
N GLU A 4 15.29 -0.60 -3.17
CA GLU A 4 14.40 0.43 -2.64
C GLU A 4 13.01 -0.21 -2.48
N CYS A 5 12.79 -0.83 -1.33
CA CYS A 5 11.52 -1.41 -0.90
C CYS A 5 10.46 -0.30 -0.87
N LYS A 6 9.65 -0.18 -1.94
CA LYS A 6 8.60 0.82 -2.09
C LYS A 6 7.47 0.56 -1.08
N MET A 7 7.67 1.01 0.15
CA MET A 7 6.69 0.98 1.21
C MET A 7 5.76 2.19 1.05
N TRP A 8 4.47 2.01 1.26
CA TRP A 8 3.47 3.07 1.11
C TRP A 8 2.70 3.23 2.41
N GLN A 9 2.77 4.40 3.02
CA GLN A 9 2.03 4.71 4.23
C GLN A 9 0.81 5.58 3.93
N CYS A 10 -0.34 5.18 4.47
CA CYS A 10 -1.54 6.00 4.48
C CYS A 10 -1.30 7.24 5.34
N GLN A 11 -1.39 8.43 4.73
CA GLN A 11 -1.24 9.73 5.40
C GLN A 11 -2.50 10.16 6.17
N MET A 12 -3.52 9.31 6.24
CA MET A 12 -4.70 9.61 7.03
C MET A 12 -4.31 9.63 8.52
N GLN A 13 -4.54 10.76 9.18
CA GLN A 13 -4.14 11.02 10.57
C GLN A 13 -4.66 9.95 11.55
N SER A 14 -5.80 9.34 11.22
CA SER A 14 -6.48 8.30 12.00
C SER A 14 -6.14 6.86 11.58
N CYS A 15 -5.22 6.64 10.64
CA CYS A 15 -4.97 5.32 10.04
C CYS A 15 -3.53 4.81 10.19
N GLY A 16 -2.55 5.51 9.59
CA GLY A 16 -1.15 5.08 9.58
C GLY A 16 -0.88 3.71 8.94
N TYR A 17 -1.79 3.16 8.12
CA TYR A 17 -1.60 1.85 7.48
C TYR A 17 -0.36 1.84 6.56
N ILE A 18 0.51 0.84 6.71
CA ILE A 18 1.69 0.66 5.85
C ILE A 18 1.43 -0.52 4.92
N TYR A 19 1.42 -0.24 3.62
CA TYR A 19 1.42 -1.20 2.53
C TYR A 19 2.85 -1.50 2.11
N ASN A 20 3.20 -2.78 2.00
CA ASN A 20 4.52 -3.22 1.53
C ASN A 20 4.32 -4.02 0.24
N SER A 21 4.84 -3.49 -0.88
CA SER A 21 4.71 -4.12 -2.21
C SER A 21 5.58 -5.37 -2.36
N GLU A 22 6.74 -5.40 -1.71
CA GLU A 22 7.69 -6.53 -1.79
C GLU A 22 7.18 -7.77 -1.06
N LYS A 23 6.67 -7.59 0.17
CA LYS A 23 6.27 -8.74 0.98
C LYS A 23 5.00 -9.43 0.49
N GLY A 24 4.17 -8.78 -0.32
CA GLY A 24 2.89 -9.32 -0.77
C GLY A 24 2.01 -9.67 0.41
N CYS A 25 1.03 -8.82 0.72
CA CYS A 25 0.18 -9.09 1.86
C CYS A 25 -0.72 -10.32 1.57
N LYS A 26 -0.26 -11.53 1.96
CA LYS A 26 -1.05 -12.79 1.95
C LYS A 26 -2.43 -12.61 2.58
N LYS A 27 -2.57 -11.64 3.50
CA LYS A 27 -3.79 -11.31 4.22
C LYS A 27 -4.76 -10.39 3.44
N SER A 28 -4.30 -9.71 2.38
CA SER A 28 -5.14 -8.85 1.52
C SER A 28 -5.44 -9.44 0.13
N LYS A 29 -5.06 -10.70 -0.16
CA LYS A 29 -5.15 -11.30 -1.51
C LYS A 29 -4.43 -10.46 -2.59
N ILE A 30 -3.34 -9.79 -2.21
CA ILE A 30 -2.50 -9.03 -3.15
C ILE A 30 -1.22 -9.83 -3.34
N SER A 31 -0.90 -10.19 -4.59
CA SER A 31 0.29 -10.97 -4.92
C SER A 31 1.56 -10.26 -4.44
N ALA A 32 2.56 -11.03 -4.02
CA ALA A 32 3.89 -10.50 -3.73
C ALA A 32 4.49 -9.88 -4.98
N GLY A 33 5.05 -8.68 -4.83
CA GLY A 33 5.59 -7.89 -5.93
C GLY A 33 4.59 -6.97 -6.64
N VAL A 34 3.33 -6.86 -6.19
CA VAL A 34 2.39 -5.88 -6.76
C VAL A 34 2.72 -4.49 -6.19
N PRO A 35 3.26 -3.56 -7.00
CA PRO A 35 3.49 -2.20 -6.56
C PRO A 35 2.14 -1.53 -6.27
N PHE A 36 2.14 -0.60 -5.33
CA PHE A 36 0.94 0.17 -5.00
C PHE A 36 0.35 0.92 -6.20
N GLU A 37 1.19 1.24 -7.18
CA GLU A 37 0.82 1.87 -8.46
C GLU A 37 -0.01 0.93 -9.36
N GLU A 38 0.16 -0.38 -9.24
CA GLU A 38 -0.60 -1.40 -9.99
C GLU A 38 -1.92 -1.75 -9.30
N LEU A 39 -2.17 -1.24 -8.09
CA LEU A 39 -3.46 -1.42 -7.43
C LEU A 39 -4.58 -0.70 -8.22
N PRO A 40 -5.74 -1.36 -8.38
CA PRO A 40 -6.86 -0.77 -9.08
C PRO A 40 -7.31 0.53 -8.40
N ASP A 41 -7.86 1.48 -9.16
CA ASP A 41 -8.38 2.74 -8.61
C ASP A 41 -9.52 2.55 -7.61
N THR A 42 -10.16 1.39 -7.64
CA THR A 42 -11.17 0.96 -6.66
C THR A 42 -10.56 0.51 -5.35
N TRP A 43 -9.24 0.31 -5.29
CA TRP A 43 -8.54 -0.05 -4.06
C TRP A 43 -8.55 1.11 -3.08
N LYS A 44 -9.00 0.79 -1.86
CA LYS A 44 -9.10 1.72 -0.75
C LYS A 44 -8.42 1.09 0.45
N CYS A 45 -7.91 1.94 1.33
CA CYS A 45 -7.34 1.52 2.59
C CYS A 45 -8.37 0.67 3.36
N PRO A 46 -8.02 -0.56 3.79
CA PRO A 46 -8.95 -1.39 4.55
C PRO A 46 -9.23 -0.84 5.96
N LEU A 47 -8.39 0.07 6.46
CA LEU A 47 -8.57 0.68 7.79
C LEU A 47 -9.45 1.94 7.74
N CYS A 48 -9.24 2.84 6.77
CA CYS A 48 -9.94 4.14 6.73
C CYS A 48 -10.79 4.37 5.49
N GLY A 49 -10.77 3.48 4.50
CA GLY A 49 -11.48 3.67 3.24
C GLY A 49 -10.88 4.76 2.33
N ALA A 50 -9.74 5.35 2.70
CA ALA A 50 -9.08 6.36 1.87
C ALA A 50 -8.58 5.74 0.56
N SER A 51 -8.74 6.49 -0.53
CA SER A 51 -8.24 6.08 -1.85
C SER A 51 -6.72 6.00 -1.87
N LYS A 52 -6.18 5.29 -2.87
CA LYS A 52 -4.74 5.16 -3.07
C LYS A 52 -3.97 6.49 -3.11
N LYS A 53 -4.60 7.57 -3.55
CA LYS A 53 -4.05 8.95 -3.52
C LYS A 53 -3.61 9.44 -2.14
N ALA A 54 -4.20 8.93 -1.06
CA ALA A 54 -3.85 9.32 0.31
C ALA A 54 -2.60 8.59 0.85
N PHE A 55 -2.02 7.67 0.07
CA PHE A 55 -0.80 6.99 0.44
C PHE A 55 0.42 7.73 -0.09
N LYS A 56 1.48 7.72 0.70
CA LYS A 56 2.79 8.27 0.34
C LYS A 56 3.86 7.18 0.44
N PRO A 57 4.85 7.19 -0.46
CA PRO A 57 6.01 6.34 -0.29
C PRO A 57 6.75 6.74 1.00
N VAL A 58 7.21 5.75 1.75
CA VAL A 58 8.07 5.89 2.94
C VAL A 58 9.40 5.19 2.71
#